data_AF-A0A6L8IIZ6-F1
#
_entry.id   AF-A0A6L8IIZ6-F1
#
_cell.length_a   1.000
_cell.length_b   1.000
_cell.length_c   1.000
_cell.angle_alpha   90.00
_cell.angle_beta   90.00
_cell.angle_gamma   90.00
#
_symmetry.space_group_name_H-M   'P 1'
#
loop_
_entity.id
_entity.type
_entity.pdbx_description
1 polymer ?
#
loop_
_entity_poly.entity_id
_entity_poly.type
_entity_poly.pdbx_seq_one_letter_code
_entity_poly.pdbx_strand_id
1 'polypeptide(L)'
;MAGFATSGWAQDDHVDDHSDDGEYHVPLFPSAGHEHRQGFVRIINHDDHHGEAHIRAVDDTGHEADEVTLTIEENATVHFNSDDLEDGGTAAEEKGLAGRTGPPMGGDWRLVITSSLDIEVLAYIRHVDGFLTSMTDTTPYSGRRYRVAVFNPGSNPNQVSHLRLINPGHEQAVVEIVGVDDAGTSPGDTVEVTVDEGEAVTLSAADLEDGSADFDGALGNGTGKWQLHVTSSEPIMVMSLMESTQTNQLTNLSTAPMTEFETAREVFDADISQPIVQSRCINCHIEGGASGHTPLVFVNSETDHHEEHNFGEFKDYLADSDHGDHDHDHEDEPAAVILDKIQGNRSHGGGEQVPADSEDFGSMERFLAILEDEVAGEGHDDDSGDHGDG
;
A
#
# COMPACT_ATOMS: atom_id res chain seq x y z
N MET A 1 10.03 -44.51 28.33
CA MET A 1 9.94 -44.15 26.91
C MET A 1 8.87 -43.09 26.80
N ALA A 2 9.29 -41.85 26.62
CA ALA A 2 8.42 -40.70 26.46
C ALA A 2 7.85 -40.71 25.03
N GLY A 3 6.54 -40.66 24.90
CA GLY A 3 5.86 -40.35 23.65
C GLY A 3 5.54 -38.86 23.65
N PHE A 4 6.12 -38.14 22.69
CA PHE A 4 5.86 -36.73 22.47
C PHE A 4 4.44 -36.54 21.91
N ALA A 5 3.68 -35.65 22.55
CA ALA A 5 2.47 -35.07 22.01
C ALA A 5 2.88 -33.99 21.00
N THR A 6 2.35 -34.08 19.78
CA THR A 6 2.42 -33.00 18.78
C THR A 6 1.23 -32.08 19.00
N SER A 7 1.54 -30.84 19.37
CA SER A 7 0.61 -29.72 19.51
C SER A 7 -0.08 -29.45 18.16
N GLY A 8 -1.40 -29.32 18.18
CA GLY A 8 -2.20 -28.85 17.06
C GLY A 8 -1.93 -27.37 16.81
N TRP A 9 -1.76 -27.04 15.53
CA TRP A 9 -1.80 -25.66 15.06
C TRP A 9 -3.27 -25.26 14.97
N ALA A 10 -3.58 -24.11 15.56
CA ALA A 10 -4.89 -23.49 15.53
C ALA A 10 -5.24 -23.18 14.07
N GLN A 11 -6.40 -23.67 13.65
CA GLN A 11 -7.14 -23.09 12.54
C GLN A 11 -7.58 -21.70 13.00
N ASP A 12 -7.06 -20.66 12.36
CA ASP A 12 -7.73 -19.37 12.36
C ASP A 12 -8.91 -19.50 11.41
N ASP A 13 -10.08 -19.15 11.93
CA ASP A 13 -11.36 -19.18 11.25
C ASP A 13 -11.36 -18.08 10.17
N HIS A 14 -11.01 -18.44 8.93
CA HIS A 14 -11.37 -17.63 7.77
C HIS A 14 -12.88 -17.71 7.60
N VAL A 15 -13.55 -16.59 7.85
CA VAL A 15 -14.95 -16.38 7.52
C VAL A 15 -15.06 -16.32 6.01
N ASP A 16 -15.73 -17.32 5.44
CA ASP A 16 -16.22 -17.33 4.07
C ASP A 16 -17.22 -16.18 3.89
N ASP A 17 -16.82 -15.12 3.18
CA ASP A 17 -17.75 -14.15 2.58
C ASP A 17 -17.62 -14.22 1.05
N HIS A 18 -18.52 -14.98 0.44
CA HIS A 18 -18.64 -15.11 -1.00
C HIS A 18 -19.71 -14.15 -1.52
N SER A 19 -19.32 -12.94 -1.93
CA SER A 19 -19.98 -12.18 -3.01
C SER A 19 -19.23 -10.90 -3.39
N ASP A 20 -18.08 -11.04 -4.04
CA ASP A 20 -17.61 -10.10 -5.06
C ASP A 20 -17.00 -10.95 -6.18
N ASP A 21 -17.26 -10.60 -7.45
CA ASP A 21 -16.59 -11.25 -8.59
C ASP A 21 -15.07 -11.11 -8.36
N GLY A 22 -14.37 -12.21 -8.05
CA GLY A 22 -13.00 -12.15 -7.53
C GLY A 22 -12.08 -11.40 -8.49
N GLU A 23 -11.57 -10.24 -8.08
CA GLU A 23 -10.58 -9.48 -8.82
C GLU A 23 -9.17 -9.90 -8.39
N TYR A 24 -8.36 -10.34 -9.36
CA TYR A 24 -7.00 -10.82 -9.14
C TYR A 24 -6.00 -9.97 -9.91
N HIS A 25 -4.97 -9.49 -9.23
CA HIS A 25 -3.96 -8.63 -9.83
C HIS A 25 -2.68 -9.39 -10.18
N VAL A 26 -2.13 -9.07 -11.34
CA VAL A 26 -0.76 -9.41 -11.75
C VAL A 26 0.02 -8.10 -11.86
N PRO A 27 0.81 -7.70 -10.85
CA PRO A 27 1.39 -6.37 -10.77
C PRO A 27 2.55 -6.14 -11.76
N LEU A 28 3.13 -7.22 -12.27
CA LEU A 28 4.16 -7.19 -13.32
C LEU A 28 4.06 -8.42 -14.23
N PHE A 29 3.84 -8.17 -15.51
CA PHE A 29 3.80 -9.15 -16.57
C PHE A 29 4.62 -8.64 -17.77
N PRO A 30 5.88 -9.10 -17.93
CA PRO A 30 6.75 -8.57 -18.97
C PRO A 30 6.19 -8.74 -20.37
N SER A 31 6.32 -7.68 -21.18
CA SER A 31 5.94 -7.72 -22.59
C SER A 31 6.64 -8.86 -23.36
N ALA A 32 6.00 -9.37 -24.41
CA ALA A 32 6.61 -10.35 -25.32
C ALA A 32 7.85 -9.80 -26.04
N GLY A 33 7.98 -8.46 -26.13
CA GLY A 33 9.15 -7.79 -26.70
C GLY A 33 10.42 -7.86 -25.86
N HIS A 34 10.37 -8.34 -24.61
CA HIS A 34 11.56 -8.42 -23.75
C HIS A 34 12.59 -9.44 -24.23
N GLU A 35 13.86 -9.04 -24.27
CA GLU A 35 14.94 -9.92 -24.75
C GLU A 35 15.29 -11.07 -23.79
N HIS A 36 14.95 -10.92 -22.51
CA HIS A 36 15.45 -11.79 -21.44
C HIS A 36 14.36 -12.35 -20.52
N ARG A 37 13.13 -11.89 -20.67
CA ARG A 37 12.02 -12.13 -19.75
C ARG A 37 10.76 -12.35 -20.54
N GLN A 38 9.91 -13.20 -20.01
CA GLN A 38 8.59 -13.47 -20.55
C GLN A 38 7.61 -13.55 -19.40
N GLY A 39 6.50 -12.83 -19.48
CA GLY A 39 5.39 -12.97 -18.55
C GLY A 39 4.78 -14.37 -18.66
N PHE A 40 4.41 -14.94 -17.52
CA PHE A 40 3.75 -16.24 -17.46
C PHE A 40 2.72 -16.24 -16.33
N VAL A 41 1.46 -16.47 -16.67
CA VAL A 41 0.35 -16.59 -15.70
C VAL A 41 -0.17 -18.02 -15.71
N ARG A 42 -0.47 -18.54 -14.53
CA ARG A 42 -1.13 -19.81 -14.30
C ARG A 42 -2.40 -19.57 -13.51
N ILE A 43 -3.52 -20.11 -13.99
CA ILE A 43 -4.83 -19.98 -13.35
C ILE A 43 -5.35 -21.38 -13.05
N ILE A 44 -5.81 -21.59 -11.82
CA ILE A 44 -6.40 -22.84 -11.34
C ILE A 44 -7.86 -22.55 -11.02
N ASN A 45 -8.78 -23.26 -11.66
CA ASN A 45 -10.19 -23.25 -11.30
C ASN A 45 -10.43 -24.34 -10.26
N HIS A 46 -10.92 -23.96 -9.07
CA HIS A 46 -11.25 -24.90 -7.99
C HIS A 46 -12.69 -25.41 -8.08
N ASP A 47 -13.53 -24.82 -8.93
CA ASP A 47 -14.92 -25.22 -9.09
C ASP A 47 -15.11 -26.52 -9.88
N ASP A 48 -16.26 -27.16 -9.64
CA ASP A 48 -16.73 -28.34 -10.37
C ASP A 48 -17.48 -28.02 -11.67
N HIS A 49 -17.48 -26.74 -12.08
CA HIS A 49 -17.97 -26.27 -13.37
C HIS A 49 -16.94 -25.40 -14.12
N HIS A 50 -17.06 -25.36 -15.45
CA HIS A 50 -16.27 -24.48 -16.30
C HIS A 50 -16.85 -23.06 -16.31
N GLY A 51 -16.03 -22.11 -16.74
CA GLY A 51 -16.43 -20.72 -16.91
C GLY A 51 -15.37 -19.92 -17.65
N GLU A 52 -15.45 -18.60 -17.51
CA GLU A 52 -14.56 -17.65 -18.17
C GLU A 52 -13.88 -16.76 -17.13
N ALA A 53 -12.63 -16.39 -17.40
CA ALA A 53 -11.95 -15.28 -16.76
C ALA A 53 -11.75 -14.16 -17.78
N HIS A 54 -11.94 -12.92 -17.35
CA HIS A 54 -11.78 -11.71 -18.15
C HIS A 54 -10.47 -11.04 -17.77
N ILE A 55 -9.61 -10.80 -18.77
CA ILE A 55 -8.25 -10.26 -18.57
C ILE A 55 -8.21 -8.85 -19.14
N ARG A 56 -8.15 -7.86 -18.25
CA ARG A 56 -7.81 -6.47 -18.59
C ARG A 56 -6.31 -6.29 -18.47
N ALA A 57 -5.67 -5.78 -19.51
CA ALA A 57 -4.24 -5.52 -19.54
C ALA A 57 -4.01 -4.01 -19.64
N VAL A 58 -3.24 -3.46 -18.70
CA VAL A 58 -2.87 -2.04 -18.67
C VAL A 58 -1.36 -1.93 -18.64
N ASP A 59 -0.78 -1.12 -19.51
CA ASP A 59 0.67 -0.95 -19.55
C ASP A 59 1.17 0.09 -18.54
N ASP A 60 2.48 0.30 -18.47
CA ASP A 60 3.09 1.24 -17.52
C ASP A 60 2.68 2.71 -17.77
N THR A 61 2.19 3.03 -18.98
CA THR A 61 1.70 4.37 -19.34
C THR A 61 0.20 4.56 -19.07
N GLY A 62 -0.44 3.58 -18.42
CA GLY A 62 -1.87 3.59 -18.16
C GLY A 62 -2.74 3.27 -19.38
N HIS A 63 -2.14 2.83 -20.49
CA HIS A 63 -2.91 2.42 -21.65
C HIS A 63 -3.53 1.03 -21.43
N GLU A 64 -4.86 0.97 -21.41
CA GLU A 64 -5.62 -0.28 -21.40
C GLU A 64 -5.83 -0.82 -22.82
N ALA A 65 -5.50 -2.10 -23.01
CA ALA A 65 -5.72 -2.82 -24.26
C ALA A 65 -7.14 -3.42 -24.35
N ASP A 66 -7.49 -3.97 -25.52
CA ASP A 66 -8.74 -4.74 -25.67
C ASP A 66 -8.74 -5.95 -24.70
N GLU A 67 -9.87 -6.17 -24.01
CA GLU A 67 -10.03 -7.28 -23.07
C GLU A 67 -9.85 -8.65 -23.75
N VAL A 68 -9.18 -9.57 -23.06
CA VAL A 68 -8.98 -10.95 -23.49
C VAL A 68 -9.75 -11.90 -22.58
N THR A 69 -10.52 -12.82 -23.17
CA THR A 69 -11.26 -13.84 -22.39
C THR A 69 -10.46 -15.14 -22.35
N LEU A 70 -10.51 -15.83 -21.22
CA LEU A 70 -9.91 -17.14 -21.03
C LEU A 70 -10.97 -18.14 -20.57
N THR A 71 -11.28 -19.14 -21.39
CA THR A 71 -12.12 -20.27 -20.97
C THR A 71 -11.33 -21.22 -20.08
N ILE A 72 -11.92 -21.62 -18.95
CA ILE A 72 -11.30 -22.53 -17.98
C ILE A 72 -12.27 -23.67 -17.68
N GLU A 73 -11.85 -24.90 -17.96
CA GLU A 73 -12.63 -26.11 -17.65
C GLU A 73 -12.73 -26.35 -16.13
N GLU A 74 -13.68 -27.18 -15.70
CA GLU A 74 -13.83 -27.54 -14.29
C GLU A 74 -12.56 -28.19 -13.70
N ASN A 75 -12.19 -27.82 -12.46
CA ASN A 75 -11.01 -28.34 -11.76
C ASN A 75 -9.70 -28.27 -12.58
N ALA A 76 -9.64 -27.41 -13.59
CA ALA A 76 -8.55 -27.37 -14.54
C ALA A 76 -7.51 -26.32 -14.16
N THR A 77 -6.31 -26.50 -14.70
CA THR A 77 -5.29 -25.47 -14.69
C THR A 77 -4.99 -25.07 -16.12
N VAL A 78 -5.06 -23.78 -16.40
CA VAL A 78 -4.62 -23.17 -17.65
C VAL A 78 -3.44 -22.24 -17.38
N HIS A 79 -2.66 -21.98 -18.42
CA HIS A 79 -1.56 -21.02 -18.34
C HIS A 79 -1.36 -20.36 -19.70
N PHE A 80 -0.91 -19.11 -19.67
CA PHE A 80 -0.53 -18.37 -20.85
C PHE A 80 0.72 -17.53 -20.55
N ASN A 81 1.41 -17.13 -21.61
CA ASN A 81 2.58 -16.27 -21.53
C ASN A 81 2.40 -15.00 -22.35
N SER A 82 3.37 -14.09 -22.30
CA SER A 82 3.24 -12.80 -22.98
C SER A 82 3.08 -12.90 -24.50
N ASP A 83 3.72 -13.86 -25.18
CA ASP A 83 3.46 -14.10 -26.60
C ASP A 83 2.00 -14.54 -26.84
N ASP A 84 1.44 -15.39 -25.97
CA ASP A 84 0.04 -15.82 -26.10
C ASP A 84 -0.94 -14.65 -25.93
N LEU A 85 -0.66 -13.73 -24.99
CA LEU A 85 -1.50 -12.57 -24.70
C LEU A 85 -1.40 -11.49 -25.81
N GLU A 86 -0.20 -11.18 -26.27
CA GLU A 86 0.03 -10.08 -27.22
C GLU A 86 -0.25 -10.49 -28.67
N ASP A 87 0.22 -11.67 -29.10
CA ASP A 87 0.09 -12.11 -30.49
C ASP A 87 -1.23 -12.87 -30.75
N GLY A 88 -1.70 -13.62 -29.75
CA GLY A 88 -2.85 -14.52 -29.84
C GLY A 88 -2.62 -15.67 -30.83
N GLY A 89 -3.66 -16.04 -31.57
CA GLY A 89 -3.63 -17.07 -32.60
C GLY A 89 -3.81 -18.49 -32.07
N THR A 90 -3.61 -19.49 -32.94
CA THR A 90 -4.05 -20.88 -32.66
C THR A 90 -3.43 -21.49 -31.40
N ALA A 91 -2.17 -21.18 -31.08
CA ALA A 91 -1.53 -21.69 -29.87
C ALA A 91 -2.13 -21.10 -28.58
N ALA A 92 -2.60 -19.85 -28.62
CA ALA A 92 -3.31 -19.19 -27.53
C ALA A 92 -4.76 -19.72 -27.44
N GLU A 93 -5.45 -19.88 -28.58
CA GLU A 93 -6.80 -20.46 -28.66
C GLU A 93 -6.85 -21.89 -28.10
N GLU A 94 -5.83 -22.71 -28.36
CA GLU A 94 -5.70 -24.06 -27.78
C GLU A 94 -5.55 -24.06 -26.25
N LYS A 95 -5.14 -22.93 -25.66
CA LYS A 95 -5.05 -22.72 -24.21
C LYS A 95 -6.31 -22.07 -23.61
N GLY A 96 -7.32 -21.78 -24.45
CA GLY A 96 -8.58 -21.17 -24.04
C GLY A 96 -8.65 -19.65 -24.20
N LEU A 97 -7.60 -18.98 -24.70
CA LEU A 97 -7.61 -17.53 -24.91
C LEU A 97 -8.39 -17.13 -26.15
N ALA A 98 -9.24 -16.12 -26.01
CA ALA A 98 -9.97 -15.47 -27.08
C ALA A 98 -9.69 -13.96 -27.06
N GLY A 99 -9.11 -13.44 -28.13
CA GLY A 99 -8.65 -12.05 -28.22
C GLY A 99 -7.12 -11.95 -28.19
N ARG A 100 -6.62 -10.72 -28.14
CA ARG A 100 -5.20 -10.38 -27.94
C ARG A 100 -5.06 -8.90 -27.60
N THR A 101 -4.00 -8.53 -26.89
CA THR A 101 -3.73 -7.14 -26.51
C THR A 101 -2.93 -6.37 -27.57
N GLY A 102 -2.11 -7.08 -28.36
CA GLY A 102 -0.97 -6.45 -29.04
C GLY A 102 0.16 -6.07 -28.05
N PRO A 103 1.27 -5.48 -28.54
CA PRO A 103 2.35 -5.01 -27.66
C PRO A 103 1.92 -3.76 -26.87
N PRO A 104 2.52 -3.50 -25.69
CA PRO A 104 2.21 -2.30 -24.91
C PRO A 104 2.65 -1.03 -25.63
N MET A 105 2.01 0.09 -25.32
CA MET A 105 2.46 1.41 -25.76
C MET A 105 3.73 1.83 -25.03
N GLY A 106 3.90 1.43 -23.77
CA GLY A 106 5.14 1.62 -23.02
C GLY A 106 5.29 0.65 -21.85
N GLY A 107 6.54 0.27 -21.58
CA GLY A 107 6.90 -0.56 -20.43
C GLY A 107 6.33 -1.98 -20.49
N ASP A 108 5.96 -2.48 -19.32
CA ASP A 108 5.38 -3.81 -19.10
C ASP A 108 3.89 -3.76 -18.82
N TRP A 109 3.24 -4.92 -18.88
CA TRP A 109 1.84 -5.04 -18.50
C TRP A 109 1.69 -5.22 -17.00
N ARG A 110 0.58 -4.71 -16.46
CA ARG A 110 -0.13 -5.32 -15.34
C ARG A 110 -1.43 -5.90 -15.84
N LEU A 111 -1.91 -6.96 -15.18
CA LEU A 111 -3.17 -7.60 -15.53
C LEU A 111 -4.14 -7.50 -14.36
N VAL A 112 -5.41 -7.30 -14.68
CA VAL A 112 -6.52 -7.48 -13.77
C VAL A 112 -7.39 -8.58 -14.33
N ILE A 113 -7.62 -9.61 -13.52
CA ILE A 113 -8.33 -10.81 -13.93
C ILE A 113 -9.57 -10.94 -13.07
N THR A 114 -10.75 -10.97 -13.69
CA THR A 114 -12.02 -11.17 -12.99
C THR A 114 -12.69 -12.45 -13.45
N SER A 115 -13.36 -13.15 -12.53
CA SER A 115 -14.13 -14.34 -12.84
C SER A 115 -15.22 -14.56 -11.80
N SER A 116 -16.33 -15.17 -12.22
CA SER A 116 -17.33 -15.71 -11.30
C SER A 116 -16.94 -17.09 -10.73
N LEU A 117 -15.82 -17.66 -11.19
CA LEU A 117 -15.27 -18.93 -10.70
C LEU A 117 -14.40 -18.68 -9.45
N ASP A 118 -14.33 -19.68 -8.56
CA ASP A 118 -13.28 -19.71 -7.53
C ASP A 118 -11.94 -20.07 -8.18
N ILE A 119 -11.11 -19.05 -8.44
CA ILE A 119 -9.83 -19.20 -9.12
C ILE A 119 -8.63 -18.83 -8.25
N GLU A 120 -7.51 -19.48 -8.50
CA GLU A 120 -6.19 -19.09 -7.99
C GLU A 120 -5.31 -18.61 -9.15
N VAL A 121 -4.78 -17.40 -9.05
CA VAL A 121 -3.91 -16.78 -10.05
C VAL A 121 -2.47 -16.71 -9.53
N LEU A 122 -1.54 -17.24 -10.31
CA LEU A 122 -0.10 -17.23 -10.03
C LEU A 122 0.65 -16.59 -11.18
N ALA A 123 1.44 -15.56 -10.87
CA ALA A 123 2.23 -14.83 -11.86
C ALA A 123 3.72 -15.14 -11.72
N TYR A 124 4.39 -15.28 -12.86
CA TYR A 124 5.80 -15.57 -12.93
C TYR A 124 6.48 -14.78 -14.04
N ILE A 125 7.77 -14.54 -13.86
CA ILE A 125 8.67 -14.21 -14.96
C ILE A 125 9.49 -15.44 -15.29
N ARG A 126 9.43 -15.84 -16.57
CA ARG A 126 10.30 -16.87 -17.13
C ARG A 126 11.50 -16.22 -17.80
N HIS A 127 12.68 -16.57 -17.32
CA HIS A 127 13.95 -16.15 -17.91
C HIS A 127 14.37 -17.07 -19.06
N VAL A 128 15.28 -16.59 -19.91
CA VAL A 128 15.79 -17.33 -21.09
C VAL A 128 16.49 -18.65 -20.75
N ASP A 129 16.99 -18.79 -19.53
CA ASP A 129 17.59 -20.03 -18.99
C ASP A 129 16.54 -21.01 -18.42
N GLY A 130 15.26 -20.64 -18.46
CA GLY A 130 14.14 -21.40 -17.92
C GLY A 130 13.90 -21.20 -16.43
N PHE A 131 14.65 -20.32 -15.76
CA PHE A 131 14.38 -19.96 -14.37
C PHE A 131 13.05 -19.22 -14.25
N LEU A 132 12.28 -19.54 -13.21
CA LEU A 132 11.01 -18.90 -12.90
C LEU A 132 11.13 -18.13 -11.59
N THR A 133 10.72 -16.87 -11.60
CA THR A 133 10.55 -16.07 -10.39
C THR A 133 9.07 -15.74 -10.20
N SER A 134 8.53 -15.98 -9.00
CA SER A 134 7.18 -15.53 -8.65
C SER A 134 7.10 -13.99 -8.68
N MET A 135 6.02 -13.45 -9.23
CA MET A 135 5.72 -12.02 -9.29
C MET A 135 4.35 -11.66 -8.71
N THR A 136 3.68 -12.61 -8.05
CA THR A 136 2.37 -12.36 -7.45
C THR A 136 2.46 -11.38 -6.27
N ASP A 137 3.53 -11.48 -5.48
CA ASP A 137 3.60 -10.76 -4.20
C ASP A 137 3.89 -9.26 -4.37
N THR A 138 3.17 -8.44 -3.61
CA THR A 138 3.41 -7.01 -3.42
C THR A 138 3.91 -6.73 -1.99
N THR A 139 4.35 -5.51 -1.76
CA THR A 139 4.87 -5.06 -0.45
C THR A 139 3.71 -4.98 0.53
N PRO A 140 3.83 -5.58 1.73
CA PRO A 140 2.81 -5.44 2.75
C PRO A 140 2.56 -3.98 3.12
N TYR A 141 1.31 -3.66 3.45
CA TYR A 141 0.89 -2.30 3.78
C TYR A 141 -0.09 -2.26 4.95
N SER A 142 -0.22 -1.09 5.57
CA SER A 142 -1.24 -0.73 6.55
C SER A 142 -1.71 0.68 6.24
N GLY A 143 -3.01 0.85 5.96
CA GLY A 143 -3.52 2.09 5.38
C GLY A 143 -2.81 2.42 4.07
N ARG A 144 -2.24 3.63 3.97
CA ARG A 144 -1.52 4.13 2.79
C ARG A 144 0.00 3.98 2.89
N ARG A 145 0.48 3.11 3.77
CA ARG A 145 1.91 2.97 4.11
C ARG A 145 2.42 1.58 3.77
N TYR A 146 3.57 1.53 3.10
CA TYR A 146 4.20 0.32 2.60
C TYR A 146 5.61 0.22 3.14
N ARG A 147 6.01 -0.98 3.57
CA ARG A 147 7.34 -1.21 4.15
C ARG A 147 8.17 -2.15 3.27
N VAL A 148 9.13 -1.56 2.56
CA VAL A 148 10.13 -2.33 1.82
C VAL A 148 11.26 -2.70 2.77
N ALA A 149 11.29 -3.96 3.21
CA ALA A 149 12.21 -4.41 4.25
C ALA A 149 13.68 -4.48 3.80
N VAL A 150 13.93 -4.63 2.49
CA VAL A 150 15.27 -4.70 1.94
C VAL A 150 15.34 -4.07 0.56
N PHE A 151 16.31 -3.18 0.39
CA PHE A 151 16.61 -2.52 -0.87
C PHE A 151 18.12 -2.29 -0.95
N ASN A 152 18.74 -2.70 -2.05
CA ASN A 152 20.19 -2.55 -2.22
C ASN A 152 20.54 -1.08 -2.47
N PRO A 153 21.71 -0.61 -2.00
CA PRO A 153 22.17 0.73 -2.34
C PRO A 153 22.53 0.80 -3.83
N GLY A 154 22.46 1.99 -4.42
CA GLY A 154 22.89 2.29 -5.79
C GLY A 154 24.37 1.99 -6.04
N SER A 155 25.18 2.01 -4.97
CA SER A 155 26.56 1.52 -4.98
C SER A 155 26.73 0.01 -5.24
N ASN A 156 25.63 -0.76 -5.36
CA ASN A 156 25.64 -2.19 -5.71
C ASN A 156 25.20 -2.48 -7.17
N PRO A 157 26.05 -2.20 -8.17
CA PRO A 157 25.68 -2.29 -9.60
C PRO A 157 25.49 -3.72 -10.12
N ASN A 158 25.87 -4.74 -9.35
CA ASN A 158 25.69 -6.14 -9.75
C ASN A 158 24.31 -6.68 -9.37
N GLN A 159 23.62 -6.02 -8.43
CA GLN A 159 22.33 -6.39 -7.90
C GLN A 159 21.52 -5.12 -7.69
N VAL A 160 21.04 -4.56 -8.79
CA VAL A 160 20.31 -3.27 -8.78
C VAL A 160 18.93 -3.52 -8.22
N SER A 161 18.57 -2.79 -7.16
CA SER A 161 17.21 -2.79 -6.65
C SER A 161 16.35 -1.80 -7.45
N HIS A 162 15.10 -2.18 -7.69
CA HIS A 162 14.09 -1.38 -8.37
C HIS A 162 12.84 -1.34 -7.51
N LEU A 163 12.32 -0.13 -7.27
CA LEU A 163 11.05 0.10 -6.59
C LEU A 163 10.00 0.35 -7.67
N ARG A 164 9.02 -0.54 -7.78
CA ARG A 164 7.89 -0.37 -8.73
C ARG A 164 6.68 0.13 -7.96
N LEU A 165 6.16 1.28 -8.37
CA LEU A 165 4.97 1.92 -7.84
C LEU A 165 3.87 1.83 -8.90
N ILE A 166 2.70 1.34 -8.53
CA ILE A 166 1.60 1.11 -9.46
C ILE A 166 0.37 1.82 -8.90
N ASN A 167 -0.17 2.77 -9.65
CA ASN A 167 -1.42 3.42 -9.32
C ASN A 167 -2.55 2.76 -10.13
N PRO A 168 -3.35 1.84 -9.55
CA PRO A 168 -4.50 1.27 -10.23
C PRO A 168 -5.71 2.22 -10.26
N GLY A 169 -5.66 3.31 -9.50
CA GLY A 169 -6.75 4.25 -9.32
C GLY A 169 -6.99 5.18 -10.50
N HIS A 170 -8.00 6.02 -10.33
CA HIS A 170 -8.44 7.02 -11.32
C HIS A 170 -8.03 8.44 -10.96
N GLU A 171 -7.24 8.60 -9.90
CA GLU A 171 -6.69 9.87 -9.44
C GLU A 171 -5.17 9.75 -9.35
N GLN A 172 -4.47 10.89 -9.45
CA GLN A 172 -3.02 10.95 -9.35
C GLN A 172 -2.56 10.65 -7.91
N ALA A 173 -1.57 9.76 -7.77
CA ALA A 173 -0.97 9.44 -6.48
C ALA A 173 0.32 10.25 -6.28
N VAL A 174 0.44 10.95 -5.15
CA VAL A 174 1.70 11.52 -4.66
C VAL A 174 2.30 10.54 -3.67
N VAL A 175 3.52 10.06 -3.95
CA VAL A 175 4.20 9.02 -3.19
C VAL A 175 5.44 9.60 -2.54
N GLU A 176 5.50 9.53 -1.21
CA GLU A 176 6.65 9.89 -0.41
C GLU A 176 7.48 8.67 -0.03
N ILE A 177 8.79 8.74 -0.22
CA ILE A 177 9.71 7.63 0.06
C ILE A 177 10.81 8.13 1.00
N VAL A 178 10.88 7.50 2.18
CA VAL A 178 11.94 7.71 3.16
C VAL A 178 12.78 6.44 3.30
N GLY A 179 14.10 6.60 3.23
CA GLY A 179 15.06 5.51 3.40
C GLY A 179 15.73 5.56 4.76
N VAL A 180 15.85 4.41 5.42
CA VAL A 180 16.69 4.22 6.62
C VAL A 180 17.74 3.17 6.30
N ASP A 181 19.02 3.51 6.47
CA ASP A 181 20.14 2.61 6.19
C ASP A 181 20.38 1.58 7.31
N ASP A 182 21.33 0.65 7.12
CA ASP A 182 21.68 -0.37 8.13
C ASP A 182 22.27 0.23 9.42
N ALA A 183 22.69 1.51 9.39
CA ALA A 183 23.14 2.24 10.58
C ALA A 183 21.98 2.97 11.29
N GLY A 184 20.75 2.87 10.78
CA GLY A 184 19.57 3.54 11.32
C GLY A 184 19.49 5.02 10.95
N THR A 185 20.15 5.45 9.88
CA THR A 185 20.24 6.86 9.45
C THR A 185 19.49 7.09 8.15
N SER A 186 18.86 8.27 8.03
CA SER A 186 18.29 8.82 6.79
C SER A 186 19.11 10.04 6.38
N PRO A 187 20.17 9.87 5.56
CA PRO A 187 21.16 10.92 5.33
C PRO A 187 20.74 11.99 4.30
N GLY A 188 19.74 11.69 3.46
CA GLY A 188 19.16 12.62 2.49
C GLY A 188 17.77 13.10 2.89
N ASP A 189 17.03 13.56 1.90
CA ASP A 189 15.68 14.11 2.03
C ASP A 189 14.63 13.06 1.60
N THR A 190 13.36 13.32 1.92
CA THR A 190 12.24 12.54 1.38
C THR A 190 12.23 12.65 -0.14
N VAL A 191 12.03 11.53 -0.82
CA VAL A 191 11.81 11.48 -2.27
C VAL A 191 10.31 11.56 -2.52
N GLU A 192 9.88 12.51 -3.35
CA GLU A 192 8.47 12.71 -3.70
C GLU A 192 8.25 12.40 -5.19
N VAL A 193 7.46 11.37 -5.48
CA VAL A 193 7.21 10.84 -6.81
C VAL A 193 5.72 10.93 -7.12
N THR A 194 5.38 11.49 -8.28
CA THR A 194 4.02 11.46 -8.79
C THR A 194 3.81 10.23 -9.67
N VAL A 195 2.73 9.49 -9.44
CA VAL A 195 2.29 8.38 -10.30
C VAL A 195 0.88 8.72 -10.81
N ASP A 196 0.77 9.02 -12.09
CA ASP A 196 -0.50 9.39 -12.72
C ASP A 196 -1.52 8.25 -12.65
N GLU A 197 -2.79 8.59 -12.85
CA GLU A 197 -3.91 7.66 -12.85
C GLU A 197 -3.65 6.48 -13.81
N GLY A 198 -3.77 5.26 -13.30
CA GLY A 198 -3.50 4.07 -14.09
C GLY A 198 -2.03 3.86 -14.49
N GLU A 199 -1.07 4.69 -14.11
CA GLU A 199 0.33 4.50 -14.50
C GLU A 199 1.10 3.59 -13.53
N ALA A 200 2.26 3.13 -13.99
CA ALA A 200 3.26 2.51 -13.13
C ALA A 200 4.66 3.07 -13.41
N VAL A 201 5.37 3.39 -12.33
CA VAL A 201 6.73 3.93 -12.39
C VAL A 201 7.69 2.95 -11.72
N THR A 202 8.87 2.76 -12.31
CA THR A 202 9.93 1.92 -11.73
C THR A 202 11.20 2.74 -11.52
N LEU A 203 11.63 2.84 -10.27
CA LEU A 203 12.75 3.67 -9.82
C LEU A 203 13.92 2.79 -9.43
N SER A 204 15.11 3.04 -9.96
CA SER A 204 16.30 2.28 -9.55
C SER A 204 16.87 2.80 -8.23
N ALA A 205 17.63 1.96 -7.53
CA ALA A 205 18.35 2.38 -6.33
C ALA A 205 19.33 3.52 -6.55
N ALA A 206 19.92 3.62 -7.75
CA ALA A 206 20.77 4.75 -8.08
C ALA A 206 19.95 6.03 -8.22
N ASP A 207 18.80 5.98 -8.88
CA ASP A 207 17.91 7.15 -9.02
C ASP A 207 17.45 7.63 -7.64
N LEU A 208 17.01 6.72 -6.77
CA LEU A 208 16.55 7.08 -5.42
C LEU A 208 17.67 7.67 -4.54
N GLU A 209 18.92 7.17 -4.63
CA GLU A 209 20.05 7.69 -3.83
C GLU A 209 20.61 9.02 -4.36
N ASP A 210 20.75 9.14 -5.68
CA ASP A 210 21.41 10.29 -6.33
C ASP A 210 20.41 11.40 -6.71
N GLY A 211 19.12 11.07 -6.77
CA GLY A 211 18.05 11.91 -7.32
C GLY A 211 17.90 11.74 -8.85
N SER A 212 16.70 12.05 -9.37
CA SER A 212 16.41 12.10 -10.81
C SER A 212 15.83 13.46 -11.22
N ALA A 213 15.67 13.68 -12.52
CA ALA A 213 14.90 14.81 -13.04
C ALA A 213 13.38 14.57 -13.00
N ASP A 214 12.96 13.32 -12.76
CA ASP A 214 11.56 12.89 -12.82
C ASP A 214 10.82 12.98 -11.46
N PHE A 215 11.54 13.27 -10.38
CA PHE A 215 11.00 13.41 -9.03
C PHE A 215 11.87 14.35 -8.19
N ASP A 216 11.32 14.82 -7.08
CA ASP A 216 12.03 15.69 -6.15
C ASP A 216 12.67 14.89 -5.00
N GLY A 217 13.78 15.41 -4.46
CA GLY A 217 14.50 14.80 -3.34
C GLY A 217 15.49 13.69 -3.73
N ALA A 218 16.18 13.16 -2.71
CA ALA A 218 17.11 12.05 -2.83
C ALA A 218 17.40 11.45 -1.46
N LEU A 219 17.45 10.10 -1.36
CA LEU A 219 17.76 9.39 -0.11
C LEU A 219 19.18 9.65 0.39
N GLY A 220 20.07 10.09 -0.51
CA GLY A 220 21.48 10.33 -0.23
C GLY A 220 22.29 9.04 -0.09
N ASN A 221 23.58 9.19 0.20
CA ASN A 221 24.50 8.06 0.30
C ASN A 221 24.49 7.46 1.71
N GLY A 222 23.81 6.32 1.87
CA GLY A 222 23.68 5.58 3.13
C GLY A 222 24.79 4.56 3.40
N THR A 223 24.71 3.92 4.56
CA THR A 223 25.58 2.83 4.99
C THR A 223 24.84 1.49 4.90
N GLY A 224 25.29 0.61 4.00
CA GLY A 224 24.71 -0.73 3.89
C GLY A 224 23.48 -0.77 2.99
N LYS A 225 22.51 -1.63 3.32
CA LYS A 225 21.22 -1.70 2.63
C LYS A 225 20.23 -0.69 3.22
N TRP A 226 19.15 -0.46 2.48
CA TRP A 226 18.04 0.35 2.93
C TRP A 226 16.86 -0.51 3.34
N GLN A 227 16.12 -0.02 4.32
CA GLN A 227 14.66 -0.21 4.40
C GLN A 227 14.00 1.06 3.89
N LEU A 228 12.91 0.93 3.13
CA LEU A 228 12.13 2.07 2.65
C LEU A 228 10.76 2.08 3.32
N HIS A 229 10.36 3.25 3.78
CA HIS A 229 8.99 3.56 4.15
C HIS A 229 8.39 4.38 3.02
N VAL A 230 7.33 3.85 2.41
CA VAL A 230 6.62 4.49 1.32
C VAL A 230 5.25 4.87 1.82
N THR A 231 4.86 6.13 1.65
CA THR A 231 3.50 6.63 1.94
C THR A 231 2.91 7.14 0.64
N SER A 232 1.59 7.01 0.46
CA SER A 232 0.90 7.45 -0.75
C SER A 232 -0.34 8.27 -0.43
N SER A 233 -0.68 9.25 -1.26
CA SER A 233 -1.96 9.96 -1.17
C SER A 233 -3.14 9.11 -1.64
N GLU A 234 -2.91 8.13 -2.51
CA GLU A 234 -3.93 7.23 -3.06
C GLU A 234 -3.56 5.75 -2.83
N PRO A 235 -4.52 4.81 -2.87
CA PRO A 235 -4.21 3.38 -2.84
C PRO A 235 -3.33 2.97 -4.03
N ILE A 236 -2.15 2.44 -3.75
CA ILE A 236 -1.20 1.94 -4.75
C ILE A 236 -0.79 0.48 -4.47
N MET A 237 -0.16 -0.16 -5.45
CA MET A 237 0.63 -1.38 -5.23
C MET A 237 2.12 -1.06 -5.32
N VAL A 238 2.91 -1.60 -4.40
CA VAL A 238 4.37 -1.39 -4.34
C VAL A 238 5.10 -2.73 -4.48
N MET A 239 6.09 -2.81 -5.35
CA MET A 239 6.99 -3.96 -5.42
C MET A 239 8.44 -3.57 -5.19
N SER A 240 9.17 -4.42 -4.45
CA SER A 240 10.62 -4.38 -4.34
C SER A 240 11.23 -5.48 -5.18
N LEU A 241 11.94 -5.09 -6.23
CA LEU A 241 12.54 -5.99 -7.19
C LEU A 241 14.06 -5.89 -7.11
N MET A 242 14.78 -6.99 -7.35
CA MET A 242 16.22 -7.00 -7.45
C MET A 242 16.65 -7.68 -8.74
N GLU A 243 17.39 -6.94 -9.56
CA GLU A 243 17.94 -7.38 -10.82
C GLU A 243 19.43 -7.71 -10.70
N SER A 244 19.78 -8.95 -11.04
CA SER A 244 21.17 -9.33 -11.28
C SER A 244 21.60 -8.89 -12.67
N THR A 245 22.46 -7.88 -12.78
CA THR A 245 22.93 -7.35 -14.08
C THR A 245 23.84 -8.31 -14.84
N GLN A 246 24.29 -9.39 -14.19
CA GLN A 246 25.08 -10.45 -14.83
C GLN A 246 24.22 -11.50 -15.53
N THR A 247 23.02 -11.75 -15.01
CA THR A 247 22.12 -12.82 -15.49
C THR A 247 20.79 -12.28 -16.02
N ASN A 248 20.52 -10.98 -15.88
CA ASN A 248 19.24 -10.32 -16.12
C ASN A 248 18.06 -10.95 -15.36
N GLN A 249 18.36 -11.72 -14.32
CA GLN A 249 17.38 -12.37 -13.46
C GLN A 249 16.77 -11.34 -12.53
N LEU A 250 15.44 -11.34 -12.45
CA LEU A 250 14.67 -10.49 -11.56
C LEU A 250 14.19 -11.34 -10.40
N THR A 251 14.40 -10.85 -9.18
CA THR A 251 13.91 -11.46 -7.94
C THR A 251 12.88 -10.53 -7.33
N ASN A 252 11.73 -11.07 -6.95
CA ASN A 252 10.75 -10.34 -6.16
C ASN A 252 11.14 -10.45 -4.67
N LEU A 253 11.36 -9.29 -4.03
CA LEU A 253 11.71 -9.14 -2.62
C LEU A 253 10.65 -8.33 -1.86
N SER A 254 9.44 -8.21 -2.42
CA SER A 254 8.35 -7.40 -1.86
C SER A 254 7.84 -7.98 -0.55
N THR A 255 7.78 -9.31 -0.46
CA THR A 255 7.29 -10.00 0.74
C THR A 255 8.27 -9.87 1.89
N ALA A 256 7.79 -9.30 2.99
CA ALA A 256 8.42 -9.35 4.29
C ALA A 256 7.37 -9.76 5.32
N PRO A 257 7.75 -10.42 6.43
CA PRO A 257 6.84 -10.50 7.57
C PRO A 257 6.41 -9.08 7.92
N MET A 258 5.10 -8.84 8.02
CA MET A 258 4.58 -7.60 8.60
C MET A 258 4.99 -7.56 10.07
N THR A 259 6.19 -7.07 10.34
CA THR A 259 6.58 -6.67 11.69
C THR A 259 6.15 -5.22 11.81
N GLU A 260 4.95 -5.04 12.35
CA GLU A 260 4.31 -3.81 12.86
C GLU A 260 4.69 -2.54 12.06
N PHE A 261 3.78 -2.09 11.19
CA PHE A 261 3.68 -0.64 11.03
C PHE A 261 3.38 -0.10 12.42
N GLU A 262 4.10 0.93 12.84
CA GLU A 262 3.78 1.58 14.09
C GLU A 262 2.33 2.07 14.01
N THR A 263 1.49 1.55 14.91
CA THR A 263 0.06 1.89 14.93
C THR A 263 -0.15 3.26 15.53
N ALA A 264 -1.26 3.93 15.21
CA ALA A 264 -1.61 5.19 15.85
C ALA A 264 -1.68 5.02 17.37
N ARG A 265 -2.11 3.84 17.82
CA ARG A 265 -2.17 3.47 19.24
C ARG A 265 -0.78 3.45 19.89
N GLU A 266 0.22 2.89 19.23
CA GLU A 266 1.59 2.85 19.74
C GLU A 266 2.21 4.25 19.83
N VAL A 267 2.05 5.09 18.79
CA VAL A 267 2.50 6.50 18.85
C VAL A 267 1.76 7.22 19.96
N PHE A 268 0.45 7.01 20.08
CA PHE A 268 -0.34 7.65 21.09
C PHE A 268 0.16 7.35 22.50
N ASP A 269 0.42 6.08 22.79
CA ASP A 269 0.88 5.65 24.12
C ASP A 269 2.30 6.15 24.43
N ALA A 270 3.20 6.08 23.45
CA ALA A 270 4.60 6.44 23.65
C ALA A 270 4.80 7.97 23.72
N ASP A 271 4.21 8.70 22.78
CA ASP A 271 4.65 10.06 22.44
C ASP A 271 3.56 11.12 22.62
N ILE A 272 2.27 10.74 22.70
CA ILE A 272 1.16 11.71 22.73
C ILE A 272 0.48 11.80 24.08
N SER A 273 0.07 10.66 24.65
CA SER A 273 -0.77 10.58 25.84
C SER A 273 -0.16 11.36 26.99
N GLN A 274 1.06 11.01 27.41
CA GLN A 274 1.72 11.70 28.51
C GLN A 274 2.35 13.05 28.11
N PRO A 275 3.14 13.14 27.01
CA PRO A 275 3.89 14.37 26.70
C PRO A 275 3.02 15.52 26.22
N ILE A 276 1.83 15.25 25.66
CA ILE A 276 0.99 16.26 25.01
C ILE A 276 -0.41 16.30 25.64
N VAL A 277 -1.14 15.18 25.67
CA VAL A 277 -2.54 15.17 26.15
C VAL A 277 -2.60 15.47 27.64
N GLN A 278 -1.91 14.67 28.47
CA GLN A 278 -1.93 14.82 29.93
C GLN A 278 -1.19 16.08 30.41
N SER A 279 -0.22 16.59 29.65
CA SER A 279 0.58 17.74 30.05
C SER A 279 -0.04 19.08 29.65
N ARG A 280 -0.73 19.13 28.49
CA ARG A 280 -1.22 20.37 27.86
C ARG A 280 -2.71 20.33 27.62
N CYS A 281 -3.19 19.41 26.78
CA CYS A 281 -4.55 19.43 26.24
C CYS A 281 -5.61 19.30 27.34
N ILE A 282 -5.40 18.36 28.26
CA ILE A 282 -6.35 18.06 29.35
C ILE A 282 -6.58 19.23 30.30
N ASN A 283 -5.67 20.21 30.36
CA ASN A 283 -5.82 21.37 31.23
C ASN A 283 -7.06 22.21 30.88
N CYS A 284 -7.59 22.05 29.66
CA CYS A 284 -8.82 22.70 29.21
C CYS A 284 -9.85 21.71 28.67
N HIS A 285 -9.39 20.68 27.96
CA HIS A 285 -10.22 19.62 27.35
C HIS A 285 -10.50 18.50 28.35
N ILE A 286 -11.27 18.81 29.38
CA ILE A 286 -11.75 17.88 30.40
C ILE A 286 -13.18 18.26 30.78
N GLU A 287 -13.99 17.30 31.22
CA GLU A 287 -15.38 17.56 31.62
C GLU A 287 -15.47 18.72 32.64
N GLY A 288 -16.28 19.73 32.33
CA GLY A 288 -16.42 20.95 33.14
C GLY A 288 -15.25 21.95 33.05
N GLY A 289 -14.22 21.64 32.26
CA GLY A 289 -13.12 22.53 31.91
C GLY A 289 -13.50 23.61 30.90
N ALA A 290 -12.57 24.52 30.61
CA ALA A 290 -12.81 25.65 29.70
C ALA A 290 -13.19 25.21 28.27
N SER A 291 -12.71 24.04 27.85
CA SER A 291 -13.03 23.40 26.58
C SER A 291 -13.80 22.08 26.78
N GLY A 292 -14.37 21.82 27.96
CA GLY A 292 -15.08 20.56 28.26
C GLY A 292 -16.40 20.36 27.50
N HIS A 293 -16.70 21.24 26.55
CA HIS A 293 -17.88 21.20 25.68
C HIS A 293 -17.49 21.04 24.20
N THR A 294 -16.20 20.91 23.89
CA THR A 294 -15.73 20.63 22.52
C THR A 294 -15.79 19.12 22.26
N PRO A 295 -15.69 18.69 20.99
CA PRO A 295 -15.65 17.26 20.66
C PRO A 295 -14.51 16.47 21.31
N LEU A 296 -13.34 17.08 21.52
CA LEU A 296 -12.23 16.45 22.23
C LEU A 296 -12.35 16.70 23.74
N VAL A 297 -12.71 15.69 24.53
CA VAL A 297 -12.78 15.76 26.00
C VAL A 297 -12.01 14.60 26.63
N PHE A 298 -10.86 14.90 27.23
CA PHE A 298 -9.96 13.90 27.78
C PHE A 298 -10.20 13.61 29.28
N VAL A 299 -9.73 12.44 29.72
CA VAL A 299 -9.70 12.00 31.12
C VAL A 299 -8.26 11.89 31.63
N ASN A 300 -8.07 12.08 32.94
CA ASN A 300 -6.75 12.09 33.58
C ASN A 300 -6.12 10.71 33.63
N SER A 301 -4.79 10.68 33.76
CA SER A 301 -4.00 9.45 33.92
C SER A 301 -4.35 8.61 35.17
N GLU A 302 -5.13 9.17 36.10
CA GLU A 302 -5.66 8.45 37.27
C GLU A 302 -6.93 7.65 36.95
N THR A 303 -7.56 7.89 35.80
CA THR A 303 -8.73 7.14 35.33
C THR A 303 -8.28 5.81 34.71
N ASP A 304 -8.91 4.72 35.11
CA ASP A 304 -8.69 3.41 34.47
C ASP A 304 -8.97 3.53 32.97
N HIS A 305 -8.10 2.96 32.14
CA HIS A 305 -8.21 3.01 30.67
C HIS A 305 -8.21 4.44 30.08
N HIS A 306 -7.57 5.41 30.74
CA HIS A 306 -7.50 6.77 30.22
C HIS A 306 -6.86 6.87 28.83
N GLU A 307 -5.86 6.05 28.52
CA GLU A 307 -5.19 6.06 27.22
C GLU A 307 -6.16 5.62 26.11
N GLU A 308 -6.92 4.55 26.35
CA GLU A 308 -7.94 4.03 25.44
C GLU A 308 -9.06 5.05 25.20
N HIS A 309 -9.57 5.67 26.27
CA HIS A 309 -10.56 6.74 26.15
C HIS A 309 -10.02 7.93 25.36
N ASN A 310 -8.84 8.43 25.73
CA ASN A 310 -8.29 9.64 25.11
C ASN A 310 -7.88 9.41 23.65
N PHE A 311 -7.42 8.21 23.31
CA PHE A 311 -7.20 7.79 21.92
C PHE A 311 -8.52 7.76 21.15
N GLY A 312 -9.58 7.17 21.73
CA GLY A 312 -10.92 7.13 21.15
C GLY A 312 -11.48 8.52 20.81
N GLU A 313 -11.24 9.52 21.65
CA GLU A 313 -11.65 10.91 21.37
C GLU A 313 -11.02 11.47 20.09
N PHE A 314 -9.73 11.16 19.83
CA PHE A 314 -9.10 11.56 18.57
C PHE A 314 -9.67 10.77 17.39
N LYS A 315 -9.89 9.47 17.56
CA LYS A 315 -10.45 8.60 16.52
C LYS A 315 -11.84 9.07 16.10
N ASP A 316 -12.71 9.30 17.07
CA ASP A 316 -14.08 9.80 16.87
C ASP A 316 -14.07 11.19 16.21
N TYR A 317 -13.12 12.05 16.61
CA TYR A 317 -12.97 13.37 15.99
C TYR A 317 -12.59 13.29 14.51
N LEU A 318 -11.66 12.41 14.15
CA LEU A 318 -11.19 12.27 12.76
C LEU A 318 -12.22 11.55 11.88
N ALA A 319 -13.08 10.71 12.46
CA ALA A 319 -14.15 10.02 11.73
C ALA A 319 -15.32 10.94 11.31
N ASP A 320 -15.47 12.11 11.93
CA ASP A 320 -16.51 13.07 11.61
C ASP A 320 -16.00 14.14 10.61
N SER A 321 -16.38 14.00 9.33
CA SER A 321 -16.02 14.95 8.28
C SER A 321 -16.51 16.38 8.52
N ASP A 322 -17.53 16.58 9.38
CA ASP A 322 -18.01 17.92 9.76
C ASP A 322 -17.01 18.67 10.66
N HIS A 323 -15.97 17.99 11.15
CA HIS A 323 -14.89 18.59 11.94
C HIS A 323 -13.76 19.20 11.11
N GLY A 324 -13.78 18.95 9.79
CA GLY A 324 -13.00 19.71 8.81
C GLY A 324 -13.47 21.16 8.72
N ASP A 325 -12.64 22.02 8.13
CA ASP A 325 -13.03 23.40 7.81
C ASP A 325 -13.49 23.43 6.36
N HIS A 326 -14.77 23.74 6.14
CA HIS A 326 -15.43 23.78 4.83
C HIS A 326 -15.90 25.21 4.51
N ASP A 327 -15.01 26.20 4.64
CA ASP A 327 -15.32 27.57 4.20
C ASP A 327 -15.07 27.71 2.69
N HIS A 328 -15.69 28.70 2.05
CA HIS A 328 -15.72 28.90 0.60
C HIS A 328 -14.34 29.01 -0.10
N ASP A 329 -13.25 29.10 0.67
CA ASP A 329 -11.88 29.23 0.19
C ASP A 329 -10.90 28.18 0.79
N HIS A 330 -11.33 27.30 1.71
CA HIS A 330 -10.50 26.31 2.40
C HIS A 330 -11.28 25.01 2.69
N GLU A 331 -10.73 23.88 2.25
CA GLU A 331 -11.19 22.53 2.59
C GLU A 331 -10.05 21.87 3.38
N ASP A 332 -10.14 21.91 4.71
CA ASP A 332 -9.12 21.32 5.58
C ASP A 332 -9.66 20.06 6.25
N GLU A 333 -8.90 18.98 6.15
CA GLU A 333 -9.21 17.72 6.83
C GLU A 333 -9.20 17.87 8.37
N PRO A 334 -9.97 17.04 9.10
CA PRO A 334 -10.05 17.11 10.57
C PRO A 334 -8.67 17.11 11.26
N ALA A 335 -7.71 16.33 10.76
CA ALA A 335 -6.35 16.28 11.30
C ALA A 335 -5.63 17.65 11.19
N ALA A 336 -5.72 18.29 10.02
CA ALA A 336 -5.13 19.61 9.77
C ALA A 336 -5.73 20.68 10.70
N VAL A 337 -7.04 20.61 11.00
CA VAL A 337 -7.70 21.52 11.95
C VAL A 337 -7.10 21.42 13.36
N ILE A 338 -6.74 20.21 13.83
CA ILE A 338 -6.08 20.03 15.12
C ILE A 338 -4.69 20.67 15.10
N LEU A 339 -3.86 20.33 14.11
CA LEU A 339 -2.49 20.82 13.99
C LEU A 339 -2.44 22.35 13.95
N ASP A 340 -3.30 22.98 13.15
CA ASP A 340 -3.39 24.43 13.04
C ASP A 340 -3.83 25.13 14.32
N LYS A 341 -4.75 24.53 15.07
CA LYS A 341 -5.18 25.08 16.36
C LYS A 341 -4.05 25.00 17.38
N ILE A 342 -3.36 23.85 17.51
CA ILE A 342 -2.34 23.67 18.56
C ILE A 342 -1.10 24.54 18.33
N GLN A 343 -0.74 24.83 17.08
CA GLN A 343 0.35 25.75 16.72
C GLN A 343 -0.06 27.23 16.71
N GLY A 344 -1.34 27.53 16.98
CA GLY A 344 -1.84 28.91 17.08
C GLY A 344 -2.10 29.61 15.75
N ASN A 345 -2.10 28.89 14.62
CA ASN A 345 -2.49 29.41 13.31
C ASN A 345 -4.01 29.65 13.24
N ARG A 346 -4.79 28.87 14.00
CA ARG A 346 -6.22 29.09 14.22
C ARG A 346 -6.52 29.44 15.67
N SER A 347 -7.65 30.12 15.88
CA SER A 347 -8.05 30.55 17.22
C SER A 347 -8.40 29.37 18.13
N HIS A 348 -7.46 28.96 18.97
CA HIS A 348 -7.65 27.90 19.99
C HIS A 348 -8.21 28.44 21.33
N GLY A 349 -8.19 29.76 21.56
CA GLY A 349 -8.62 30.39 22.83
C GLY A 349 -7.60 30.27 23.98
N GLY A 350 -6.80 29.20 24.02
CA GLY A 350 -5.64 29.03 24.91
C GLY A 350 -4.33 29.64 24.37
N GLY A 351 -4.33 30.09 23.11
CA GLY A 351 -3.11 30.46 22.38
C GLY A 351 -2.37 29.23 21.85
N GLU A 352 -1.12 29.44 21.42
CA GLU A 352 -0.21 28.35 21.01
C GLU A 352 0.00 27.36 22.17
N GLN A 353 -0.27 26.08 21.91
CA GLN A 353 -0.12 24.98 22.87
C GLN A 353 1.14 24.15 22.59
N VAL A 354 1.41 23.90 21.30
CA VAL A 354 2.51 23.09 20.81
C VAL A 354 3.18 23.87 19.66
N PRO A 355 4.40 24.41 19.85
CA PRO A 355 5.09 25.17 18.81
C PRO A 355 5.42 24.29 17.60
N ALA A 356 5.26 24.82 16.38
CA ALA A 356 5.47 24.10 15.12
C ALA A 356 6.90 23.53 14.95
N ASP A 357 7.91 24.12 15.60
CA ASP A 357 9.30 23.68 15.54
C ASP A 357 9.70 22.71 16.67
N SER A 358 8.73 22.19 17.42
CA SER A 358 8.97 21.29 18.56
C SER A 358 8.84 19.80 18.20
N GLU A 359 9.56 18.94 18.93
CA GLU A 359 9.42 17.48 18.82
C GLU A 359 7.98 17.02 19.10
N ASP A 360 7.30 17.65 20.08
CA ASP A 360 5.89 17.39 20.40
C ASP A 360 4.98 17.62 19.17
N PHE A 361 5.27 18.63 18.33
CA PHE A 361 4.50 18.90 17.12
C PHE A 361 4.70 17.81 16.08
N GLY A 362 5.97 17.43 15.81
CA GLY A 362 6.27 16.32 14.89
C GLY A 362 5.65 14.99 15.34
N SER A 363 5.58 14.73 16.64
CA SER A 363 4.86 13.56 17.18
C SER A 363 3.36 13.64 16.91
N MET A 364 2.73 14.81 17.06
CA MET A 364 1.31 15.01 16.73
C MET A 364 1.03 14.82 15.24
N GLU A 365 1.87 15.37 14.36
CA GLU A 365 1.75 15.18 12.90
C GLU A 365 1.81 13.69 12.55
N ARG A 366 2.82 12.99 13.07
CA ARG A 366 2.98 11.54 12.88
C ARG A 366 1.76 10.76 13.37
N PHE A 367 1.30 11.04 14.59
CA PHE A 367 0.15 10.36 15.19
C PHE A 367 -1.14 10.57 14.39
N LEU A 368 -1.50 11.82 14.09
CA LEU A 368 -2.74 12.13 13.39
C LEU A 368 -2.74 11.58 11.97
N ALA A 369 -1.59 11.63 11.28
CA ALA A 369 -1.46 11.01 9.97
C ALA A 369 -1.64 9.50 10.00
N ILE A 370 -1.20 8.79 11.06
CA ILE A 370 -1.45 7.34 11.17
C ILE A 370 -2.94 7.09 11.45
N LEU A 371 -3.51 7.86 12.38
CA LEU A 371 -4.88 7.64 12.81
C LEU A 371 -5.90 7.95 11.71
N GLU A 372 -5.65 8.98 10.89
CA GLU A 372 -6.48 9.33 9.74
C GLU A 372 -6.48 8.21 8.69
N ASP A 373 -5.32 7.64 8.37
CA ASP A 373 -5.20 6.46 7.50
C ASP A 373 -5.95 5.25 8.06
N GLU A 374 -5.82 4.99 9.38
CA GLU A 374 -6.51 3.89 10.07
C GLU A 374 -8.03 4.08 10.04
N VAL A 375 -8.53 5.30 10.29
CA VAL A 375 -9.97 5.63 10.25
C VAL A 375 -10.54 5.52 8.83
N ALA A 376 -9.80 5.99 7.82
CA ALA A 376 -10.22 5.88 6.42
C ALA A 376 -10.29 4.41 5.94
N GLY A 377 -9.39 3.56 6.44
CA GLY A 377 -9.38 2.13 6.14
C GLY A 377 -10.55 1.36 6.76
N GLU A 378 -11.04 1.75 7.93
CA GLU A 378 -12.18 1.10 8.61
C GLU A 378 -13.54 1.45 7.98
N GLY A 379 -13.65 2.59 7.29
CA GLY A 379 -14.91 3.07 6.69
C GLY A 379 -15.37 2.32 5.43
N HIS A 380 -14.58 1.38 4.90
CA HIS A 380 -14.92 0.64 3.68
C HIS A 380 -15.67 -0.69 3.94
N ASP A 381 -15.70 -1.16 5.19
CA ASP A 381 -16.25 -2.50 5.53
C ASP A 381 -17.73 -2.50 5.98
N ASP A 382 -18.38 -1.33 6.14
CA ASP A 382 -19.68 -1.23 6.83
C ASP A 382 -20.89 -0.74 5.99
N ASP A 383 -20.76 -0.43 4.68
CA ASP A 383 -21.91 -0.02 3.85
C ASP A 383 -22.57 -1.19 3.08
N SER A 384 -22.91 -2.26 3.79
CA SER A 384 -23.86 -3.25 3.27
C SER A 384 -24.80 -3.75 4.37
N GLY A 385 -25.80 -2.94 4.74
CA GLY A 385 -26.82 -3.46 5.65
C GLY A 385 -27.88 -2.52 6.20
N ASP A 386 -28.60 -1.75 5.37
CA ASP A 386 -30.02 -1.49 5.68
C ASP A 386 -30.83 -1.08 4.45
N HIS A 387 -31.61 -2.01 3.90
CA HIS A 387 -32.81 -1.70 3.13
C HIS A 387 -34.01 -2.39 3.78
N GLY A 388 -34.48 -1.79 4.88
CA GLY A 388 -35.84 -1.30 5.02
C GLY A 388 -36.98 -2.20 4.51
N ASP A 389 -37.56 -2.97 5.41
CA ASP A 389 -38.87 -3.60 5.23
C ASP A 389 -39.97 -2.54 5.49
N GLY A 390 -40.74 -2.23 4.44
CA GLY A 390 -41.87 -1.29 4.46
C GLY A 390 -42.82 -1.50 3.29
#